data_AF-A0A954D5X7-F1
#
_entry.id   AF-A0A954D5X7-F1
#
_cell.length_a   1.000
_cell.length_b   1.000
_cell.length_c   1.000
_cell.angle_alpha   90.00
_cell.angle_beta   90.00
_cell.angle_gamma   90.00
#
_symmetry.space_group_name_H-M   'P 1'
#
loop_
_entity.id
_entity.type
_entity.pdbx_description
1 polymer ?
#
loop_
_entity_poly.entity_id
_entity_poly.type
_entity_poly.pdbx_seq_one_letter_code
_entity_poly.pdbx_strand_id
1 'polypeptide(L)'
;MTRTSCMILAFLCGSTMSILRAEQVVIVVENTSSLDGFYFTPLWVAAHDGSFDIWSRGQLASDFPGLESLAEAGDTAPIDAEFQASAAGLAGGQSATIAADTVPAPVFTPGESATFLLDVGDPQLNRFFSYGSMVIPSNDLFFANGVPNEHEIFDAAGHFVGPITIEIRGSDVIDAGTELNDIEGGAAFTTLGGTAVDEMNPLAAIEDLDPADSYLQSIIGAPLATGGTIGSIFAPDDVIARITVKVPSGPKLRVTIENTSPTGGFFLTPFWVAAHDGNFDVWSGGQLASDFPGLEMLAEEGNTGPLSERFAMSSSGSAGGVQATFAADASPPPVFSPGETQSFTLPVGDATLNRYFSYASMVIPSNDLFVATSVPTTYELFDGNGDFVGPVVIEIRGMDVVDAGTEVNDIEGGAAFSTLGGTASDEANPLADLYDLDPSAAYLNSIVGTTTASGDTITAVFGETMVIARITIDVVVDADFVRGDVDGSGVLQVTDGVRILQTLFAGGPDFPCERAADVNDSNVIDLADAVILLTYLFQGGFPPPAPFPGCGPDGTPDLLSCEVFAACP
;
A
#
# COMPACT_ATOMS: atom_id res chain seq x y z
N MET A 1 -60.45 -18.42 -12.04
CA MET A 1 -59.77 -19.36 -11.13
C MET A 1 -58.58 -18.64 -10.54
N THR A 2 -58.44 -18.79 -9.24
CA THR A 2 -57.65 -17.98 -8.31
C THR A 2 -56.15 -18.21 -8.41
N ARG A 3 -55.42 -17.15 -8.06
CA ARG A 3 -53.97 -16.97 -7.99
C ARG A 3 -53.29 -17.98 -7.06
N THR A 4 -52.05 -18.35 -7.41
CA THR A 4 -50.99 -18.59 -6.42
C THR A 4 -49.66 -18.10 -6.99
N SER A 5 -49.32 -16.83 -6.73
CA SER A 5 -47.95 -16.32 -6.83
C SER A 5 -47.19 -16.82 -5.60
N CYS A 6 -46.10 -17.55 -5.81
CA CYS A 6 -45.14 -17.86 -4.77
C CYS A 6 -44.25 -16.62 -4.59
N MET A 7 -44.53 -15.84 -3.55
CA MET A 7 -43.74 -14.69 -3.16
C MET A 7 -42.56 -15.22 -2.32
N ILE A 8 -41.41 -15.41 -2.95
CA ILE A 8 -40.15 -15.65 -2.22
C ILE A 8 -39.76 -14.30 -1.63
N LEU A 9 -39.93 -14.19 -0.31
CA LEU A 9 -39.51 -13.05 0.49
C LEU A 9 -37.98 -13.12 0.60
N ALA A 10 -37.27 -12.46 -0.29
CA ALA A 10 -35.85 -12.19 -0.12
C ALA A 10 -35.72 -11.22 1.06
N PHE A 11 -35.25 -11.71 2.20
CA PHE A 11 -34.73 -10.86 3.26
C PHE A 11 -33.54 -10.10 2.66
N LEU A 12 -33.73 -8.84 2.26
CA LEU A 12 -32.62 -7.91 2.16
C LEU A 12 -32.12 -7.69 3.58
N CYS A 13 -31.10 -8.46 3.97
CA CYS A 13 -30.19 -8.02 5.00
C CYS A 13 -29.46 -6.82 4.41
N GLY A 14 -29.88 -5.62 4.76
CA GLY A 14 -29.10 -4.41 4.51
C GLY A 14 -27.87 -4.48 5.41
N SER A 15 -26.85 -5.20 4.98
CA SER A 15 -25.49 -4.90 5.39
C SER A 15 -25.12 -3.61 4.68
N THR A 16 -25.14 -2.50 5.40
CA THR A 16 -24.25 -1.39 5.08
C THR A 16 -22.86 -2.01 5.04
N MET A 17 -22.32 -2.25 3.85
CA MET A 17 -20.87 -2.38 3.72
C MET A 17 -20.33 -1.04 4.20
N SER A 18 -19.83 -1.03 5.44
CA SER A 18 -18.83 -0.05 5.81
C SER A 18 -17.76 -0.13 4.73
N ILE A 19 -17.50 0.98 4.07
CA ILE A 19 -16.33 1.11 3.22
C ILE A 19 -15.16 0.76 4.14
N LEU A 20 -14.51 -0.38 3.88
CA LEU A 20 -13.28 -0.74 4.56
C LEU A 20 -12.33 0.44 4.31
N ARG A 21 -12.01 1.21 5.35
CA ARG A 21 -10.86 2.10 5.30
C ARG A 21 -9.66 1.17 5.17
N ALA A 22 -9.07 1.10 3.98
CA ALA A 22 -7.73 0.58 3.82
C ALA A 22 -6.82 1.50 4.63
N GLU A 23 -6.29 0.97 5.74
CA GLU A 23 -5.36 1.69 6.60
C GLU A 23 -3.94 1.34 6.17
N GLN A 24 -3.08 2.34 6.04
CA GLN A 24 -1.70 2.13 5.63
C GLN A 24 -0.77 2.38 6.81
N VAL A 25 0.25 1.53 6.93
CA VAL A 25 1.36 1.74 7.85
C VAL A 25 2.66 1.90 7.08
N VAL A 26 3.52 2.78 7.56
CA VAL A 26 4.90 2.90 7.13
C VAL A 26 5.77 1.94 7.96
N ILE A 27 6.51 1.10 7.26
CA ILE A 27 7.51 0.19 7.81
C ILE A 27 8.87 0.75 7.45
N VAL A 28 9.68 1.07 8.46
CA VAL A 28 11.08 1.46 8.29
C VAL A 28 11.94 0.31 8.79
N VAL A 29 12.82 -0.20 7.92
CA VAL A 29 13.75 -1.28 8.23
C VAL A 29 15.16 -0.71 8.22
N GLU A 30 15.96 -1.02 9.24
CA GLU A 30 17.35 -0.60 9.36
C GLU A 30 18.24 -1.79 9.70
N ASN A 31 19.36 -1.96 9.01
CA ASN A 31 20.44 -2.81 9.49
C ASN A 31 21.34 -2.02 10.43
N THR A 32 21.31 -2.37 11.71
CA THR A 32 22.02 -1.65 12.79
C THR A 32 23.30 -2.36 13.21
N SER A 33 23.67 -3.44 12.51
CA SER A 33 24.93 -4.14 12.72
C SER A 33 26.13 -3.19 12.58
N SER A 34 27.25 -3.59 13.17
CA SER A 34 28.55 -2.95 12.93
C SER A 34 28.85 -2.85 11.42
N LEU A 35 29.58 -1.81 11.01
CA LEU A 35 29.88 -1.56 9.58
C LEU A 35 30.57 -2.74 8.87
N ASP A 36 31.31 -3.56 9.62
CA ASP A 36 31.95 -4.80 9.16
C ASP A 36 31.23 -6.06 9.70
N GLY A 37 29.95 -5.94 10.07
CA GLY A 37 29.12 -6.99 10.63
C GLY A 37 28.20 -7.66 9.60
N PHE A 38 27.14 -8.27 10.11
CA PHE A 38 26.21 -9.10 9.34
C PHE A 38 25.21 -8.28 8.51
N TYR A 39 24.75 -8.92 7.44
CA TYR A 39 23.76 -8.42 6.51
C TYR A 39 22.47 -9.23 6.73
N PHE A 40 21.38 -8.82 6.09
CA PHE A 40 20.21 -9.68 5.95
C PHE A 40 19.59 -9.54 4.57
N THR A 41 18.88 -10.58 4.13
CA THR A 41 18.22 -10.67 2.83
C THR A 41 16.98 -9.75 2.79
N PRO A 42 16.19 -9.71 1.70
CA PRO A 42 14.91 -9.04 1.74
C PRO A 42 14.07 -9.50 2.94
N LEU A 43 13.40 -8.55 3.58
CA LEU A 43 12.56 -8.76 4.75
C LEU A 43 11.13 -9.06 4.30
N TRP A 44 10.60 -10.23 4.65
CA TRP A 44 9.17 -10.49 4.55
C TRP A 44 8.44 -9.87 5.73
N VAL A 45 7.28 -9.23 5.49
CA VAL A 45 6.43 -8.63 6.51
C VAL A 45 4.96 -8.92 6.25
N ALA A 46 4.14 -8.96 7.31
CA ALA A 46 2.68 -9.10 7.17
C ALA A 46 1.89 -8.42 8.29
N ALA A 47 0.68 -7.94 7.93
CA ALA A 47 -0.37 -7.54 8.86
C ALA A 47 -1.51 -8.57 8.81
N HIS A 48 -1.90 -9.12 9.97
CA HIS A 48 -2.85 -10.23 10.03
C HIS A 48 -3.56 -10.36 11.38
N ASP A 49 -4.51 -11.29 11.45
CA ASP A 49 -5.38 -11.55 12.61
C ASP A 49 -4.71 -12.28 13.80
N GLY A 50 -3.39 -12.48 13.73
CA GLY A 50 -2.62 -13.21 14.73
C GLY A 50 -2.72 -14.73 14.62
N SER A 51 -3.23 -15.28 13.51
CA SER A 51 -3.33 -16.73 13.31
C SER A 51 -2.18 -17.37 12.50
N PHE A 52 -1.35 -16.57 11.83
CA PHE A 52 -0.22 -17.07 11.04
C PHE A 52 1.03 -17.25 11.91
N ASP A 53 1.54 -18.48 11.97
CA ASP A 53 2.74 -18.83 12.73
C ASP A 53 3.90 -19.11 11.77
N ILE A 54 4.97 -18.32 11.87
CA ILE A 54 6.15 -18.45 11.02
C ILE A 54 7.00 -19.65 11.47
N TRP A 55 7.16 -19.79 12.79
CA TRP A 55 8.03 -20.81 13.37
C TRP A 55 7.74 -20.99 14.86
N SER A 56 8.07 -22.17 15.39
CA SER A 56 7.92 -22.48 16.81
C SER A 56 9.14 -23.23 17.34
N ARG A 57 9.67 -22.76 18.49
CA ARG A 57 10.89 -23.34 19.11
C ARG A 57 10.73 -24.82 19.39
N GLY A 58 11.73 -25.60 18.99
CA GLY A 58 11.76 -27.05 19.19
C GLY A 58 10.96 -27.87 18.17
N GLN A 59 10.35 -27.23 17.16
CA GLN A 59 9.85 -27.90 15.95
C GLN A 59 10.93 -27.92 14.86
N LEU A 60 10.68 -28.66 13.79
CA LEU A 60 11.58 -28.73 12.64
C LEU A 60 11.19 -27.66 11.62
N ALA A 61 12.15 -27.06 10.91
CA ALA A 61 11.87 -26.12 9.83
C ALA A 61 10.99 -26.74 8.73
N SER A 62 11.08 -28.05 8.49
CA SER A 62 10.22 -28.78 7.55
C SER A 62 8.71 -28.75 7.89
N ASP A 63 8.35 -28.39 9.13
CA ASP A 63 6.96 -28.15 9.53
C ASP A 63 6.45 -26.77 9.03
N PHE A 64 7.36 -25.91 8.56
CA PHE A 64 7.15 -24.53 8.07
C PHE A 64 7.87 -24.33 6.72
N PRO A 65 7.36 -24.88 5.60
CA PRO A 65 8.09 -24.90 4.33
C PRO A 65 8.49 -23.51 3.79
N GLY A 66 7.69 -22.48 4.06
CA GLY A 66 8.02 -21.10 3.72
C GLY A 66 9.24 -20.57 4.47
N LEU A 67 9.38 -20.93 5.76
CA LEU A 67 10.51 -20.57 6.59
C LEU A 67 11.81 -21.21 6.11
N GLU A 68 11.79 -22.49 5.76
CA GLU A 68 12.98 -23.23 5.29
C GLU A 68 13.60 -22.52 4.07
N SER A 69 12.78 -22.16 3.08
CA SER A 69 13.26 -21.43 1.89
C SER A 69 13.79 -20.03 2.23
N LEU A 70 13.14 -19.35 3.18
CA LEU A 70 13.58 -18.05 3.66
C LEU A 70 14.93 -18.16 4.36
N ALA A 71 15.11 -19.12 5.26
CA ALA A 71 16.31 -19.28 6.07
C ALA A 71 17.52 -19.74 5.25
N GLU A 72 17.34 -20.57 4.22
CA GLU A 72 18.45 -21.12 3.42
C GLU A 72 18.87 -20.24 2.23
N ALA A 73 17.89 -19.56 1.61
CA ALA A 73 18.12 -18.85 0.35
C ALA A 73 17.79 -17.35 0.43
N GLY A 74 17.19 -16.88 1.52
CA GLY A 74 16.60 -15.54 1.58
C GLY A 74 15.40 -15.37 0.66
N ASP A 75 14.81 -16.47 0.16
CA ASP A 75 13.67 -16.42 -0.75
C ASP A 75 12.36 -16.27 0.06
N THR A 76 11.71 -15.12 -0.12
CA THR A 76 10.47 -14.78 0.58
C THR A 76 9.21 -15.25 -0.15
N ALA A 77 9.32 -15.68 -1.42
CA ALA A 77 8.14 -16.07 -2.19
C ALA A 77 7.40 -17.30 -1.61
N PRO A 78 8.09 -18.34 -1.08
CA PRO A 78 7.41 -19.48 -0.47
C PRO A 78 6.63 -19.14 0.80
N ILE A 79 7.20 -18.32 1.71
CA ILE A 79 6.49 -17.88 2.91
C ILE A 79 5.33 -16.95 2.58
N ASP A 80 5.47 -16.10 1.57
CA ASP A 80 4.37 -15.26 1.09
C ASP A 80 3.22 -16.10 0.53
N ALA A 81 3.51 -17.09 -0.32
CA ALA A 81 2.51 -18.02 -0.83
C ALA A 81 1.84 -18.84 0.28
N GLU A 82 2.60 -19.25 1.30
CA GLU A 82 2.08 -19.93 2.49
C GLU A 82 1.13 -19.02 3.28
N PHE A 83 1.52 -17.77 3.52
CA PHE A 83 0.69 -16.76 4.17
C PHE A 83 -0.62 -16.52 3.42
N GLN A 84 -0.55 -16.30 2.11
CA GLN A 84 -1.72 -16.06 1.27
C GLN A 84 -2.70 -17.25 1.27
N ALA A 85 -2.18 -18.48 1.38
CA ALA A 85 -2.98 -19.69 1.47
C ALA A 85 -3.49 -19.99 2.90
N SER A 86 -2.96 -19.32 3.92
CA SER A 86 -3.29 -19.54 5.33
C SER A 86 -4.66 -18.95 5.72
N ALA A 87 -5.12 -19.27 6.94
CA ALA A 87 -6.34 -18.67 7.48
C ALA A 87 -6.23 -17.13 7.59
N ALA A 88 -5.05 -16.60 7.92
CA ALA A 88 -4.78 -15.17 8.01
C ALA A 88 -4.90 -14.47 6.64
N GLY A 89 -4.22 -14.99 5.61
CA GLY A 89 -4.28 -14.42 4.26
C GLY A 89 -5.70 -14.48 3.69
N LEU A 90 -6.38 -15.63 3.83
CA LEU A 90 -7.78 -15.79 3.39
C LEU A 90 -8.79 -14.92 4.16
N ALA A 91 -8.44 -14.49 5.38
CA ALA A 91 -9.24 -13.54 6.16
C ALA A 91 -9.04 -12.08 5.68
N GLY A 92 -8.11 -11.82 4.78
CA GLY A 92 -7.80 -10.49 4.25
C GLY A 92 -6.50 -9.89 4.78
N GLY A 93 -5.65 -10.71 5.44
CA GLY A 93 -4.30 -10.31 5.82
C GLY A 93 -3.46 -9.88 4.61
N GLN A 94 -2.54 -8.96 4.83
CA GLN A 94 -1.70 -8.36 3.79
C GLN A 94 -0.23 -8.63 4.09
N SER A 95 0.56 -8.92 3.06
CA SER A 95 2.00 -9.19 3.17
C SER A 95 2.79 -8.49 2.08
N ALA A 96 4.09 -8.30 2.33
CA ALA A 96 5.00 -7.71 1.36
C ALA A 96 6.44 -8.18 1.61
N THR A 97 7.28 -8.05 0.58
CA THR A 97 8.74 -8.20 0.69
C THR A 97 9.40 -6.85 0.52
N ILE A 98 10.20 -6.46 1.52
CA ILE A 98 10.97 -5.21 1.53
C ILE A 98 12.41 -5.54 1.16
N ALA A 99 12.90 -4.94 0.08
CA ALA A 99 14.28 -5.06 -0.38
C ALA A 99 15.07 -3.77 -0.14
N ALA A 100 16.38 -3.90 -0.04
CA ALA A 100 17.29 -2.76 0.04
C ALA A 100 17.59 -2.20 -1.37
N ASP A 101 17.92 -0.90 -1.47
CA ASP A 101 18.04 -0.13 -2.73
C ASP A 101 19.33 -0.46 -3.53
N THR A 102 20.24 -1.27 -2.97
CA THR A 102 21.56 -1.49 -3.57
C THR A 102 21.62 -2.61 -4.63
N VAL A 103 22.06 -2.26 -5.84
CA VAL A 103 22.46 -3.18 -6.92
C VAL A 103 23.95 -3.54 -6.73
N PRO A 104 24.39 -4.82 -6.76
CA PRO A 104 23.84 -5.93 -7.54
C PRO A 104 23.06 -7.03 -6.79
N ALA A 105 22.85 -6.94 -5.48
CA ALA A 105 22.05 -7.91 -4.72
C ALA A 105 21.19 -7.18 -3.67
N PRO A 106 19.87 -7.46 -3.59
CA PRO A 106 18.92 -6.72 -2.74
C PRO A 106 19.03 -7.12 -1.27
N VAL A 107 20.20 -6.92 -0.66
CA VAL A 107 20.49 -7.26 0.75
C VAL A 107 20.67 -5.98 1.56
N PHE A 108 20.25 -5.98 2.81
CA PHE A 108 20.48 -4.86 3.72
C PHE A 108 21.90 -4.92 4.25
N THR A 109 22.76 -4.04 3.73
CA THR A 109 24.12 -3.86 4.22
C THR A 109 24.13 -3.12 5.57
N PRO A 110 25.16 -3.29 6.42
CA PRO A 110 25.23 -2.55 7.68
C PRO A 110 25.11 -1.03 7.49
N GLY A 111 24.15 -0.42 8.19
CA GLY A 111 23.81 1.00 8.11
C GLY A 111 22.79 1.36 7.01
N GLU A 112 22.34 0.40 6.21
CA GLU A 112 21.32 0.61 5.19
C GLU A 112 19.92 0.61 5.81
N SER A 113 19.02 1.38 5.19
CA SER A 113 17.63 1.49 5.59
C SER A 113 16.70 1.53 4.39
N ALA A 114 15.52 0.95 4.52
CA ALA A 114 14.43 1.04 3.53
C ALA A 114 13.14 1.49 4.20
N THR A 115 12.26 2.15 3.44
CA THR A 115 10.93 2.56 3.90
C THR A 115 9.88 2.01 2.96
N PHE A 116 8.86 1.37 3.51
CA PHE A 116 7.80 0.72 2.74
C PHE A 116 6.43 1.10 3.28
N LEU A 117 5.44 1.21 2.41
CA LEU A 117 4.03 1.35 2.81
C LEU A 117 3.32 0.01 2.66
N LEU A 118 2.81 -0.50 3.77
CA LEU A 118 1.94 -1.68 3.78
C LEU A 118 0.49 -1.23 3.94
N ASP A 119 -0.35 -1.57 2.98
CA ASP A 119 -1.81 -1.61 3.19
C ASP A 119 -2.10 -2.77 4.14
N VAL A 120 -2.79 -2.49 5.25
CA VAL A 120 -3.09 -3.50 6.26
C VAL A 120 -4.47 -4.14 6.08
N GLY A 121 -5.26 -3.74 5.06
CA GLY A 121 -6.63 -4.20 4.88
C GLY A 121 -7.54 -3.69 6.01
N ASP A 122 -8.36 -4.58 6.60
CA ASP A 122 -9.24 -4.24 7.73
C ASP A 122 -8.44 -4.16 9.04
N PRO A 123 -8.22 -2.98 9.64
CA PRO A 123 -7.43 -2.85 10.86
C PRO A 123 -8.12 -3.47 12.09
N GLN A 124 -9.45 -3.69 12.07
CA GLN A 124 -10.15 -4.39 13.15
C GLN A 124 -9.84 -5.89 13.16
N LEU A 125 -9.46 -6.42 12.00
CA LEU A 125 -9.10 -7.81 11.81
C LEU A 125 -7.59 -8.01 11.85
N ASN A 126 -6.86 -7.28 11.01
CA ASN A 126 -5.43 -7.43 10.77
C ASN A 126 -4.60 -6.65 11.79
N ARG A 127 -4.72 -7.06 13.05
CA ARG A 127 -4.23 -6.33 14.22
C ARG A 127 -2.76 -6.57 14.56
N PHE A 128 -2.15 -7.61 14.02
CA PHE A 128 -0.82 -8.05 14.42
C PHE A 128 0.16 -7.98 13.26
N PHE A 129 1.40 -7.67 13.59
CA PHE A 129 2.51 -7.55 12.66
C PHE A 129 3.49 -8.71 12.82
N SER A 130 3.87 -9.32 11.70
CA SER A 130 4.92 -10.34 11.65
C SER A 130 6.00 -10.00 10.63
N TYR A 131 7.19 -10.53 10.84
CA TYR A 131 8.37 -10.29 10.00
C TYR A 131 9.31 -11.49 9.96
N GLY A 132 10.11 -11.60 8.89
CA GLY A 132 11.16 -12.61 8.80
C GLY A 132 12.23 -12.31 7.74
N SER A 133 13.50 -12.63 8.04
CA SER A 133 14.62 -12.53 7.08
C SER A 133 15.77 -13.47 7.44
N MET A 134 16.51 -13.93 6.44
CA MET A 134 17.81 -14.61 6.62
C MET A 134 18.88 -13.62 7.08
N VAL A 135 19.75 -14.06 7.99
CA VAL A 135 20.97 -13.38 8.43
C VAL A 135 22.13 -13.91 7.60
N ILE A 136 22.90 -13.04 6.95
CA ILE A 136 24.00 -13.46 6.07
C ILE A 136 25.34 -12.78 6.45
N PRO A 137 26.47 -13.46 6.21
CA PRO A 137 26.57 -14.81 5.69
C PRO A 137 26.20 -15.86 6.76
N SER A 138 25.40 -16.83 6.36
CA SER A 138 25.11 -18.04 7.11
C SER A 138 24.58 -19.09 6.15
N ASN A 139 24.48 -20.32 6.61
CA ASN A 139 23.80 -21.43 5.97
C ASN A 139 22.28 -21.31 6.13
N ASP A 140 21.80 -21.16 7.37
CA ASP A 140 20.37 -21.24 7.71
C ASP A 140 19.98 -20.37 8.93
N LEU A 141 20.78 -19.34 9.24
CA LEU A 141 20.42 -18.39 10.30
C LEU A 141 19.39 -17.37 9.81
N PHE A 142 18.38 -17.13 10.62
CA PHE A 142 17.33 -16.14 10.35
C PHE A 142 16.88 -15.42 11.62
N PHE A 143 16.09 -14.36 11.46
CA PHE A 143 15.28 -13.81 12.54
C PHE A 143 13.82 -13.70 12.07
N ALA A 144 12.87 -14.00 12.96
CA ALA A 144 11.44 -13.81 12.76
C ALA A 144 10.72 -13.82 14.11
N ASN A 145 9.56 -13.17 14.24
CA ASN A 145 8.76 -13.30 15.46
C ASN A 145 8.19 -14.72 15.57
N GLY A 146 8.43 -15.38 16.70
CA GLY A 146 7.97 -16.76 16.97
C GLY A 146 6.61 -16.84 17.68
N VAL A 147 5.98 -15.69 17.92
CA VAL A 147 4.63 -15.61 18.48
C VAL A 147 3.77 -14.77 17.53
N PRO A 148 2.73 -15.34 16.92
CA PRO A 148 1.90 -14.68 15.89
C PRO A 148 1.24 -13.37 16.31
N ASN A 149 1.02 -13.18 17.61
CA ASN A 149 0.30 -12.03 18.17
C ASN A 149 1.19 -11.18 19.10
N GLU A 150 2.52 -11.27 18.93
CA GLU A 150 3.50 -10.54 19.73
C GLU A 150 3.43 -9.03 19.50
N HIS A 151 3.31 -8.61 18.24
CA HIS A 151 3.35 -7.21 17.85
C HIS A 151 1.97 -6.75 17.42
N GLU A 152 1.15 -6.36 18.39
CA GLU A 152 -0.14 -5.71 18.13
C GLU A 152 0.08 -4.29 17.61
N ILE A 153 -0.34 -4.03 16.37
CA ILE A 153 -0.28 -2.72 15.71
C ILE A 153 -1.66 -2.02 15.67
N PHE A 154 -2.76 -2.77 15.83
CA PHE A 154 -4.11 -2.21 16.00
C PHE A 154 -4.85 -2.82 17.19
N ASP A 155 -5.60 -2.00 17.92
CA ASP A 155 -6.47 -2.47 19.00
C ASP A 155 -7.70 -3.23 18.48
N ALA A 156 -8.53 -3.76 19.38
CA ALA A 156 -9.73 -4.52 19.02
C ALA A 156 -10.81 -3.71 18.28
N ALA A 157 -10.70 -2.39 18.26
CA ALA A 157 -11.58 -1.50 17.53
C ALA A 157 -10.96 -1.00 16.21
N GLY A 158 -9.74 -1.45 15.89
CA GLY A 158 -9.03 -1.15 14.64
C GLY A 158 -8.20 0.13 14.70
N HIS A 159 -7.86 0.62 15.88
CA HIS A 159 -7.08 1.84 16.01
C HIS A 159 -5.60 1.54 16.12
N PHE A 160 -4.79 2.34 15.43
CA PHE A 160 -3.34 2.19 15.47
C PHE A 160 -2.80 2.44 16.89
N VAL A 161 -2.08 1.47 17.45
CA VAL A 161 -1.51 1.54 18.81
C VAL A 161 -0.02 1.86 18.85
N GLY A 162 0.57 2.20 17.70
CA GLY A 162 1.98 2.57 17.57
C GLY A 162 2.27 4.09 17.67
N PRO A 163 3.48 4.54 17.25
CA PRO A 163 4.51 3.78 16.56
C PRO A 163 5.13 2.71 17.45
N ILE A 164 5.41 1.53 16.87
CA ILE A 164 6.17 0.49 17.54
C ILE A 164 7.57 0.39 16.93
N THR A 165 8.54 0.09 17.79
CA THR A 165 9.92 -0.19 17.37
C THR A 165 10.27 -1.58 17.87
N ILE A 166 10.55 -2.48 16.93
CA ILE A 166 11.01 -3.84 17.16
C ILE A 166 12.52 -3.83 17.01
N GLU A 167 13.24 -4.09 18.10
CA GLU A 167 14.69 -4.24 18.08
C GLU A 167 15.02 -5.74 18.01
N ILE A 168 15.55 -6.18 16.88
CA ILE A 168 16.01 -7.55 16.69
C ILE A 168 17.44 -7.62 17.24
N ARG A 169 17.62 -8.43 18.27
CA ARG A 169 18.91 -8.63 18.93
C ARG A 169 19.62 -9.88 18.43
N GLY A 170 20.91 -10.00 18.74
CA GLY A 170 21.68 -11.22 18.48
C GLY A 170 21.05 -12.47 19.11
N SER A 171 20.38 -12.33 20.27
CA SER A 171 19.64 -13.42 20.93
C SER A 171 18.41 -13.89 20.15
N ASP A 172 17.92 -13.08 19.21
CA ASP A 172 16.72 -13.35 18.41
C ASP A 172 17.08 -14.05 17.09
N VAL A 173 18.38 -14.30 16.83
CA VAL A 173 18.85 -15.07 15.68
C VAL A 173 18.67 -16.56 15.94
N ILE A 174 17.90 -17.19 15.07
CA ILE A 174 17.50 -18.57 15.12
C ILE A 174 18.22 -19.35 14.02
N ASP A 175 18.64 -20.54 14.38
CA ASP A 175 19.17 -21.56 13.50
C ASP A 175 18.00 -22.46 13.04
N ALA A 176 17.83 -22.62 11.73
CA ALA A 176 16.75 -23.42 11.16
C ALA A 176 16.90 -24.93 11.46
N GLY A 177 18.13 -25.37 11.75
CA GLY A 177 18.50 -26.75 11.97
C GLY A 177 18.40 -27.59 10.69
N THR A 178 18.49 -26.96 9.52
CA THR A 178 18.39 -27.62 8.21
C THR A 178 19.76 -27.83 7.59
N GLU A 179 20.77 -27.02 7.94
CA GLU A 179 22.12 -27.15 7.42
C GLU A 179 23.17 -27.17 8.54
N LEU A 180 24.24 -27.94 8.37
CA LEU A 180 25.34 -27.98 9.33
C LEU A 180 26.02 -26.60 9.41
N ASN A 181 26.15 -26.07 10.63
CA ASN A 181 26.86 -24.85 10.97
C ASN A 181 28.38 -24.90 10.66
N ASP A 182 28.73 -24.79 9.38
CA ASP A 182 30.09 -24.85 8.87
C ASP A 182 30.27 -23.87 7.71
N ILE A 183 31.21 -22.94 7.88
CA ILE A 183 31.56 -21.99 6.84
C ILE A 183 32.22 -22.63 5.60
N GLU A 184 32.99 -23.71 5.78
CA GLU A 184 33.58 -24.48 4.68
C GLU A 184 32.51 -25.30 3.93
N GLY A 185 31.36 -25.53 4.57
CA GLY A 185 30.19 -26.24 4.04
C GLY A 185 29.40 -25.43 2.99
N GLY A 186 29.58 -24.11 2.95
CA GLY A 186 28.98 -23.25 1.93
C GLY A 186 27.95 -22.26 2.47
N ALA A 187 28.26 -21.58 3.57
CA ALA A 187 27.47 -20.44 4.04
C ALA A 187 27.12 -19.52 2.87
N ALA A 188 25.83 -19.24 2.73
CA ALA A 188 25.28 -18.43 1.65
C ALA A 188 25.96 -17.06 1.62
N PHE A 189 26.07 -16.52 0.40
CA PHE A 189 26.67 -15.20 0.12
C PHE A 189 28.16 -15.04 0.48
N THR A 190 28.88 -16.15 0.77
CA THR A 190 30.35 -16.17 0.80
C THR A 190 30.95 -16.59 -0.55
N THR A 191 32.18 -16.17 -0.86
CA THR A 191 32.90 -16.64 -2.06
C THR A 191 33.68 -17.93 -1.83
N LEU A 192 33.62 -18.51 -0.62
CA LEU A 192 34.30 -19.77 -0.30
C LEU A 192 33.65 -20.94 -1.06
N GLY A 193 32.34 -20.85 -1.27
CA GLY A 193 31.54 -21.89 -1.90
C GLY A 193 31.44 -23.14 -1.03
N GLY A 194 30.56 -24.07 -1.41
CA GLY A 194 30.36 -25.33 -0.70
C GLY A 194 29.10 -26.04 -1.19
N THR A 195 28.88 -27.24 -0.67
CA THR A 195 27.60 -27.93 -0.77
C THR A 195 27.19 -28.15 0.66
N ALA A 196 26.24 -27.34 1.14
CA ALA A 196 25.76 -27.43 2.50
C ALA A 196 25.38 -28.87 2.83
N VAL A 197 25.56 -29.23 4.10
CA VAL A 197 25.29 -30.59 4.56
C VAL A 197 23.99 -30.54 5.35
N ASP A 198 22.95 -31.15 4.80
CA ASP A 198 21.64 -31.20 5.46
C ASP A 198 21.75 -31.81 6.87
N GLU A 199 21.10 -31.16 7.82
CA GLU A 199 20.77 -31.69 9.14
C GLU A 199 19.27 -31.57 9.42
N MET A 200 18.85 -32.02 10.61
CA MET A 200 17.43 -32.06 10.98
C MET A 200 17.30 -31.82 12.48
N ASN A 201 17.86 -30.70 12.91
CA ASN A 201 17.83 -30.25 14.28
C ASN A 201 16.57 -29.40 14.52
N PRO A 202 16.05 -29.37 15.76
CA PRO A 202 14.96 -28.46 16.09
C PRO A 202 15.41 -27.00 16.06
N LEU A 203 14.52 -26.12 15.58
CA LEU A 203 14.65 -24.67 15.60
C LEU A 203 15.06 -24.18 17.00
N ALA A 204 16.21 -23.48 17.09
CA ALA A 204 16.76 -22.98 18.34
C ALA A 204 17.56 -21.69 18.12
N ALA A 205 17.70 -20.89 19.19
CA ALA A 205 18.56 -19.71 19.13
C ALA A 205 20.02 -20.13 18.92
N ILE A 206 20.75 -19.40 18.06
CA ILE A 206 22.13 -19.76 17.74
C ILE A 206 23.03 -19.77 18.98
N GLU A 207 22.76 -18.91 19.97
CA GLU A 207 23.49 -18.87 21.25
C GLU A 207 23.36 -20.17 22.07
N ASP A 208 22.26 -20.92 21.92
CA ASP A 208 22.06 -22.19 22.61
C ASP A 208 22.87 -23.33 21.97
N LEU A 209 23.03 -23.27 20.64
CA LEU A 209 23.70 -24.28 19.83
C LEU A 209 25.22 -24.04 19.75
N ASP A 210 25.63 -22.78 19.76
CA ASP A 210 27.03 -22.35 19.67
C ASP A 210 27.44 -21.44 20.86
N PRO A 211 27.44 -21.95 22.11
CA PRO A 211 27.71 -21.15 23.30
C PRO A 211 29.17 -20.65 23.42
N ALA A 212 30.03 -21.03 22.47
CA ALA A 212 31.42 -20.58 22.37
C ALA A 212 31.64 -19.65 21.17
N ASP A 213 30.57 -19.29 20.46
CA ASP A 213 30.56 -18.54 19.19
C ASP A 213 31.48 -19.15 18.14
N SER A 214 31.77 -20.45 18.19
CA SER A 214 32.74 -21.10 17.30
C SER A 214 32.36 -21.03 15.82
N TYR A 215 31.08 -21.13 15.50
CA TYR A 215 30.55 -20.96 14.15
C TYR A 215 30.57 -19.48 13.75
N LEU A 216 30.02 -18.57 14.56
CA LEU A 216 30.02 -17.14 14.25
C LEU A 216 31.45 -16.59 14.12
N GLN A 217 32.38 -17.03 14.96
CA GLN A 217 33.80 -16.66 14.88
C GLN A 217 34.47 -17.20 13.61
N SER A 218 34.00 -18.34 13.08
CA SER A 218 34.51 -18.88 11.82
C SER A 218 34.18 -17.98 10.62
N ILE A 219 33.12 -17.18 10.73
CA ILE A 219 32.68 -16.20 9.72
C ILE A 219 33.59 -14.98 9.63
N ILE A 220 34.35 -14.67 10.68
CA ILE A 220 35.28 -13.54 10.64
C ILE A 220 36.34 -13.77 9.56
N GLY A 221 36.46 -12.81 8.65
CA GLY A 221 37.37 -12.83 7.50
C GLY A 221 36.81 -13.54 6.27
N ALA A 222 35.58 -14.05 6.32
CA ALA A 222 34.92 -14.66 5.18
C ALA A 222 34.71 -13.63 4.05
N PRO A 223 35.12 -13.92 2.81
CA PRO A 223 34.91 -13.03 1.67
C PRO A 223 33.44 -13.02 1.25
N LEU A 224 32.86 -11.84 1.10
CA LEU A 224 31.46 -11.67 0.68
C LEU A 224 31.33 -11.57 -0.84
N ALA A 225 30.22 -12.08 -1.38
CA ALA A 225 29.89 -11.96 -2.80
C ALA A 225 29.70 -10.49 -3.25
N THR A 226 29.27 -9.61 -2.34
CA THR A 226 29.17 -8.16 -2.52
C THR A 226 30.52 -7.44 -2.44
N GLY A 227 31.59 -8.14 -2.06
CA GLY A 227 32.94 -7.61 -1.82
C GLY A 227 33.19 -7.26 -0.35
N GLY A 228 34.45 -7.36 0.08
CA GLY A 228 34.83 -7.15 1.48
C GLY A 228 34.80 -8.44 2.31
N THR A 229 34.85 -8.29 3.64
CA THR A 229 34.86 -9.40 4.61
C THR A 229 34.09 -9.02 5.86
N ILE A 230 33.49 -9.99 6.55
CA ILE A 230 32.99 -9.81 7.92
C ILE A 230 34.18 -9.60 8.87
N GLY A 231 34.18 -8.51 9.63
CA GLY A 231 35.19 -8.15 10.61
C GLY A 231 34.73 -8.28 12.06
N SER A 232 33.42 -8.37 12.30
CA SER A 232 32.85 -8.51 13.64
C SER A 232 31.62 -9.41 13.68
N ILE A 233 31.40 -10.05 14.84
CA ILE A 233 30.20 -10.81 15.15
C ILE A 233 29.29 -10.00 16.07
N PHE A 234 27.99 -10.31 16.06
CA PHE A 234 27.05 -9.77 17.03
C PHE A 234 27.12 -10.56 18.34
N ALA A 235 26.92 -9.88 19.47
CA ALA A 235 26.66 -10.49 20.77
C ALA A 235 25.14 -10.59 21.02
N PRO A 236 24.68 -11.39 22.01
CA PRO A 236 23.25 -11.56 22.28
C PRO A 236 22.46 -10.27 22.49
N ASP A 237 23.05 -9.26 23.15
CA ASP A 237 22.38 -7.99 23.44
C ASP A 237 22.47 -6.95 22.30
N ASP A 238 23.31 -7.20 21.29
CA ASP A 238 23.52 -6.27 20.18
C ASP A 238 22.26 -6.21 19.32
N VAL A 239 21.79 -5.00 19.02
CA VAL A 239 20.68 -4.79 18.08
C VAL A 239 21.25 -4.87 16.67
N ILE A 240 20.86 -5.91 15.92
CA ILE A 240 21.37 -6.17 14.57
C ILE A 240 20.45 -5.62 13.48
N ALA A 241 19.16 -5.50 13.78
CA ALA A 241 18.18 -4.87 12.92
C ALA A 241 17.12 -4.12 13.75
N ARG A 242 16.53 -3.09 13.14
CA ARG A 242 15.40 -2.36 13.72
C ARG A 242 14.28 -2.27 12.70
N ILE A 243 13.07 -2.60 13.13
CA ILE A 243 11.84 -2.39 12.36
C ILE A 243 10.99 -1.38 13.11
N THR A 244 10.63 -0.28 12.47
CA THR A 244 9.68 0.70 13.02
C THR A 244 8.41 0.67 12.20
N VAL A 245 7.28 0.36 12.84
CA VAL A 245 5.95 0.47 12.24
C VAL A 245 5.30 1.73 12.77
N LYS A 246 4.92 2.64 11.88
CA LYS A 246 4.29 3.92 12.21
C LYS A 246 3.21 4.23 11.18
N VAL A 247 2.35 5.18 11.47
CA VAL A 247 1.45 5.71 10.45
C VAL A 247 2.19 6.69 9.53
N PRO A 248 1.76 6.84 8.26
CA PRO A 248 2.31 7.84 7.36
C PRO A 248 2.28 9.24 8.00
N SER A 249 3.46 9.84 8.19
CA SER A 249 3.62 11.22 8.61
C SER A 249 3.90 12.08 7.39
N GLY A 250 3.13 13.15 7.17
CA GLY A 250 3.30 14.03 6.02
C GLY A 250 1.98 14.66 5.57
N PRO A 251 2.02 15.53 4.55
CA PRO A 251 0.80 16.07 3.97
C PRO A 251 -0.04 14.95 3.37
N LYS A 252 -1.35 15.03 3.58
CA LYS A 252 -2.34 14.23 2.89
C LYS A 252 -2.78 15.03 1.66
N LEU A 253 -2.91 14.39 0.51
CA LEU A 253 -3.44 15.01 -0.70
C LEU A 253 -4.88 14.57 -0.93
N ARG A 254 -5.77 15.51 -1.24
CA ARG A 254 -7.06 15.20 -1.83
C ARG A 254 -6.87 15.11 -3.35
N VAL A 255 -7.04 13.91 -3.90
CA VAL A 255 -7.04 13.66 -5.33
C VAL A 255 -8.49 13.49 -5.79
N THR A 256 -8.95 14.34 -6.69
CA THR A 256 -10.29 14.29 -7.27
C THR A 256 -10.21 13.99 -8.75
N ILE A 257 -10.88 12.92 -9.18
CA ILE A 257 -10.91 12.47 -10.57
C ILE A 257 -12.32 12.68 -11.11
N GLU A 258 -12.43 13.33 -12.25
CA GLU A 258 -13.66 13.56 -12.99
C GLU A 258 -13.51 13.00 -14.42
N ASN A 259 -14.43 12.14 -14.86
CA ASN A 259 -14.55 11.82 -16.29
C ASN A 259 -15.37 12.92 -16.97
N THR A 260 -14.71 13.78 -17.74
CA THR A 260 -15.33 14.93 -18.42
C THR A 260 -15.84 14.61 -19.83
N SER A 261 -15.82 13.33 -20.22
CA SER A 261 -16.36 12.88 -21.50
C SER A 261 -17.82 13.29 -21.67
N PRO A 262 -18.30 13.53 -22.90
CA PRO A 262 -19.68 13.91 -23.14
C PRO A 262 -20.62 12.78 -22.72
N THR A 263 -21.88 13.09 -22.43
CA THR A 263 -22.90 12.06 -22.18
C THR A 263 -22.96 11.06 -23.36
N GLY A 264 -22.86 9.77 -23.06
CA GLY A 264 -22.74 8.71 -24.07
C GLY A 264 -21.37 8.62 -24.73
N GLY A 265 -20.34 9.22 -24.13
CA GLY A 265 -18.94 9.09 -24.49
C GLY A 265 -18.24 7.94 -23.79
N PHE A 266 -16.92 8.04 -23.68
CA PHE A 266 -16.04 6.99 -23.17
C PHE A 266 -15.97 7.01 -21.64
N PHE A 267 -15.73 5.84 -21.08
CA PHE A 267 -15.54 5.54 -19.67
C PHE A 267 -14.04 5.47 -19.36
N LEU A 268 -13.70 5.51 -18.08
CA LEU A 268 -12.33 5.29 -17.63
C LEU A 268 -12.34 4.15 -16.61
N THR A 269 -11.37 3.26 -16.69
CA THR A 269 -11.17 2.23 -15.66
C THR A 269 -10.68 2.87 -14.35
N PRO A 270 -10.44 2.09 -13.29
CA PRO A 270 -9.75 2.63 -12.13
C PRO A 270 -8.45 3.33 -12.50
N PHE A 271 -8.16 4.43 -11.83
CA PHE A 271 -6.91 5.16 -11.97
C PHE A 271 -5.88 4.60 -11.01
N TRP A 272 -4.74 4.16 -11.53
CA TRP A 272 -3.53 4.08 -10.74
C TRP A 272 -2.96 5.50 -10.56
N VAL A 273 -2.54 5.85 -9.35
CA VAL A 273 -1.83 7.11 -9.06
C VAL A 273 -0.63 6.85 -8.15
N ALA A 274 0.35 7.75 -8.19
CA ALA A 274 1.46 7.74 -7.25
C ALA A 274 1.98 9.14 -6.94
N ALA A 275 2.49 9.34 -5.72
CA ALA A 275 3.40 10.43 -5.39
C ALA A 275 4.80 9.86 -5.11
N HIS A 276 5.82 10.38 -5.79
CA HIS A 276 7.14 9.76 -5.85
C HIS A 276 8.27 10.77 -6.12
N ASP A 277 9.50 10.30 -6.09
CA ASP A 277 10.75 11.05 -6.25
C ASP A 277 11.06 11.55 -7.68
N GLY A 278 10.18 11.26 -8.64
CA GLY A 278 10.35 11.63 -10.05
C GLY A 278 11.17 10.66 -10.90
N ASN A 279 11.51 9.47 -10.38
CA ASN A 279 12.31 8.47 -11.11
C ASN A 279 11.49 7.31 -11.73
N PHE A 280 10.19 7.22 -11.44
CA PHE A 280 9.33 6.14 -11.96
C PHE A 280 8.61 6.53 -13.25
N ASP A 281 9.06 5.97 -14.37
CA ASP A 281 8.36 6.10 -15.65
C ASP A 281 7.18 5.13 -15.72
N VAL A 282 5.97 5.64 -16.01
CA VAL A 282 4.81 4.79 -16.32
C VAL A 282 4.98 4.18 -17.71
N TRP A 283 5.34 5.02 -18.68
CA TRP A 283 5.59 4.66 -20.08
C TRP A 283 6.53 5.68 -20.74
N SER A 284 7.04 5.36 -21.93
CA SER A 284 7.75 6.32 -22.78
C SER A 284 7.51 6.05 -24.26
N GLY A 285 7.31 7.12 -25.04
CA GLY A 285 6.99 7.01 -26.47
C GLY A 285 8.12 6.40 -27.31
N GLY A 286 7.74 5.60 -28.31
CA GLY A 286 8.67 4.93 -29.21
C GLY A 286 9.28 3.62 -28.66
N GLN A 287 8.91 3.22 -27.45
CA GLN A 287 9.21 1.91 -26.86
C GLN A 287 8.00 0.97 -26.97
N LEU A 288 8.18 -0.32 -26.66
CA LEU A 288 7.08 -1.28 -26.64
C LEU A 288 6.42 -1.32 -25.24
N ALA A 289 5.14 -1.65 -25.16
CA ALA A 289 4.47 -1.85 -23.87
C ALA A 289 5.16 -2.91 -22.99
N SER A 290 5.74 -3.94 -23.62
CA SER A 290 6.51 -4.98 -22.92
C SER A 290 7.81 -4.50 -22.25
N ASP A 291 8.30 -3.31 -22.59
CA ASP A 291 9.40 -2.66 -21.86
C ASP A 291 8.93 -2.08 -20.50
N PHE A 292 7.61 -1.99 -20.28
CA PHE A 292 6.96 -1.45 -19.09
C PHE A 292 6.03 -2.49 -18.46
N PRO A 293 6.56 -3.43 -17.65
CA PRO A 293 5.76 -4.51 -17.05
C PRO A 293 4.48 -4.00 -16.39
N GLY A 294 3.35 -4.63 -16.72
CA GLY A 294 2.02 -4.26 -16.23
C GLY A 294 1.28 -3.19 -17.05
N LEU A 295 1.94 -2.50 -18.00
CA LEU A 295 1.27 -1.51 -18.85
C LEU A 295 0.24 -2.15 -19.79
N GLU A 296 0.58 -3.30 -20.39
CA GLU A 296 -0.31 -4.09 -21.26
C GLU A 296 -1.59 -4.50 -20.51
N MET A 297 -1.46 -5.12 -19.34
CA MET A 297 -2.62 -5.49 -18.50
C MET A 297 -3.46 -4.27 -18.06
N LEU A 298 -2.83 -3.11 -17.82
CA LEU A 298 -3.57 -1.88 -17.56
C LEU A 298 -4.34 -1.43 -18.80
N ALA A 299 -3.69 -1.40 -19.96
CA ALA A 299 -4.25 -0.88 -21.20
C ALA A 299 -5.34 -1.78 -21.80
N GLU A 300 -5.29 -3.10 -21.58
CA GLU A 300 -6.24 -4.06 -22.16
C GLU A 300 -7.36 -4.47 -21.18
N GLU A 301 -7.06 -4.54 -19.88
CA GLU A 301 -8.00 -5.05 -18.88
C GLU A 301 -8.42 -4.00 -17.86
N GLY A 302 -7.77 -2.83 -17.83
CA GLY A 302 -7.90 -1.87 -16.74
C GLY A 302 -7.29 -2.36 -15.43
N ASN A 303 -6.44 -3.40 -15.47
CA ASN A 303 -5.84 -4.01 -14.28
C ASN A 303 -4.56 -3.29 -13.87
N THR A 304 -4.64 -2.56 -12.75
CA THR A 304 -3.53 -1.76 -12.21
C THR A 304 -2.59 -2.53 -11.28
N GLY A 305 -2.94 -3.76 -10.88
CA GLY A 305 -2.17 -4.54 -9.90
C GLY A 305 -0.69 -4.74 -10.30
N PRO A 306 -0.42 -5.25 -11.51
CA PRO A 306 0.95 -5.44 -12.00
C PRO A 306 1.77 -4.15 -12.11
N LEU A 307 1.14 -3.03 -12.46
CA LEU A 307 1.80 -1.72 -12.44
C LEU A 307 2.14 -1.31 -10.99
N SER A 308 1.25 -1.61 -10.05
CA SER A 308 1.44 -1.32 -8.64
C SER A 308 2.59 -2.15 -8.05
N GLU A 309 2.69 -3.42 -8.42
CA GLU A 309 3.82 -4.29 -8.08
C GLU A 309 5.14 -3.72 -8.64
N ARG A 310 5.15 -3.28 -9.91
CA ARG A 310 6.33 -2.65 -10.52
C ARG A 310 6.75 -1.39 -9.76
N PHE A 311 5.81 -0.53 -9.39
CA PHE A 311 6.11 0.67 -8.61
C PHE A 311 6.69 0.33 -7.25
N ALA A 312 6.08 -0.62 -6.52
CA ALA A 312 6.53 -1.03 -5.20
C ALA A 312 7.98 -1.55 -5.21
N MET A 313 8.36 -2.30 -6.26
CA MET A 313 9.71 -2.83 -6.44
C MET A 313 10.71 -1.84 -7.07
N SER A 314 10.24 -0.66 -7.50
CA SER A 314 11.11 0.35 -8.09
C SER A 314 11.91 1.11 -7.02
N SER A 315 12.96 1.84 -7.44
CA SER A 315 13.68 2.75 -6.54
C SER A 315 12.75 3.81 -5.95
N SER A 316 11.75 4.27 -6.71
CA SER A 316 10.76 5.24 -6.23
C SER A 316 9.87 4.67 -5.13
N GLY A 317 9.38 3.42 -5.28
CA GLY A 317 8.58 2.75 -4.24
C GLY A 317 9.41 2.45 -3.00
N SER A 318 10.64 1.94 -3.19
CA SER A 318 11.57 1.60 -2.11
C SER A 318 12.08 2.82 -1.34
N ALA A 319 12.14 3.99 -1.99
CA ALA A 319 12.44 5.26 -1.36
C ALA A 319 11.28 5.80 -0.51
N GLY A 320 10.16 5.08 -0.41
CA GLY A 320 8.98 5.51 0.34
C GLY A 320 7.94 6.25 -0.51
N GLY A 321 8.02 6.13 -1.84
CA GLY A 321 6.96 6.56 -2.75
C GLY A 321 5.64 5.87 -2.43
N VAL A 322 4.55 6.60 -2.66
CA VAL A 322 3.21 6.17 -2.27
C VAL A 322 2.35 6.01 -3.50
N GLN A 323 1.45 5.03 -3.50
CA GLN A 323 0.56 4.75 -4.63
C GLN A 323 -0.83 4.30 -4.16
N ALA A 324 -1.80 4.40 -5.06
CA ALA A 324 -3.13 3.87 -4.86
C ALA A 324 -3.80 3.54 -6.21
N THR A 325 -4.80 2.65 -6.17
CA THR A 325 -5.75 2.48 -7.27
C THR A 325 -7.11 3.02 -6.84
N PHE A 326 -7.65 3.96 -7.61
CA PHE A 326 -8.92 4.62 -7.36
C PHE A 326 -9.99 4.14 -8.32
N ALA A 327 -11.11 3.66 -7.77
CA ALA A 327 -12.22 3.11 -8.54
C ALA A 327 -13.54 3.76 -8.12
N ALA A 328 -14.46 3.91 -9.07
CA ALA A 328 -15.78 4.50 -8.85
C ALA A 328 -16.60 3.74 -7.78
N ASP A 329 -17.37 4.46 -6.95
CA ASP A 329 -18.22 3.91 -5.87
C ASP A 329 -19.44 3.10 -6.38
N ALA A 330 -19.66 3.05 -7.69
CA ALA A 330 -20.83 2.40 -8.28
C ALA A 330 -20.54 0.96 -8.76
N SER A 331 -21.52 0.08 -8.50
CA SER A 331 -21.63 -1.35 -8.87
C SER A 331 -20.70 -1.86 -9.99
N PRO A 332 -20.13 -3.07 -9.86
CA PRO A 332 -19.17 -3.63 -10.82
C PRO A 332 -19.66 -3.62 -12.28
N PRO A 333 -18.77 -3.28 -13.25
CA PRO A 333 -17.35 -2.93 -13.04
C PRO A 333 -17.18 -1.49 -12.52
N PRO A 334 -16.19 -1.23 -11.63
CA PRO A 334 -16.05 0.05 -10.94
C PRO A 334 -15.35 1.11 -11.81
N VAL A 335 -16.03 1.55 -12.85
CA VAL A 335 -15.54 2.48 -13.88
C VAL A 335 -16.06 3.90 -13.66
N PHE A 336 -15.29 4.91 -14.07
CA PHE A 336 -15.79 6.29 -14.10
C PHE A 336 -16.64 6.52 -15.34
N SER A 337 -17.94 6.65 -15.14
CA SER A 337 -18.90 6.99 -16.19
C SER A 337 -18.75 8.45 -16.65
N PRO A 338 -19.12 8.81 -17.88
CA PRO A 338 -19.15 10.22 -18.29
C PRO A 338 -19.91 11.11 -17.31
N GLY A 339 -19.23 12.10 -16.74
CA GLY A 339 -19.74 13.02 -15.70
C GLY A 339 -19.59 12.54 -14.26
N GLU A 340 -19.04 11.35 -14.03
CA GLU A 340 -18.74 10.84 -12.69
C GLU A 340 -17.52 11.56 -12.09
N THR A 341 -17.59 11.83 -10.79
CA THR A 341 -16.52 12.49 -10.04
C THR A 341 -16.37 11.82 -8.69
N GLN A 342 -15.12 11.60 -8.28
CA GLN A 342 -14.81 11.02 -6.98
C GLN A 342 -13.54 11.63 -6.40
N SER A 343 -13.47 11.68 -5.07
CA SER A 343 -12.33 12.22 -4.33
C SER A 343 -11.80 11.18 -3.35
N PHE A 344 -10.47 11.17 -3.20
CA PHE A 344 -9.76 10.29 -2.27
C PHE A 344 -8.63 11.03 -1.58
N THR A 345 -8.16 10.46 -0.49
CA THR A 345 -7.02 10.98 0.27
C THR A 345 -5.81 10.08 0.05
N LEU A 346 -4.69 10.67 -0.38
CA LEU A 346 -3.40 9.98 -0.57
C LEU A 346 -2.38 10.54 0.44
N PRO A 347 -1.94 9.76 1.44
CA PRO A 347 -0.88 10.18 2.35
C PRO A 347 0.47 10.16 1.62
N VAL A 348 1.20 11.29 1.57
CA VAL A 348 2.43 11.41 0.76
C VAL A 348 3.68 10.88 1.45
N GLY A 349 3.66 10.74 2.78
CA GLY A 349 4.89 10.47 3.53
C GLY A 349 5.85 11.67 3.48
N ASP A 350 7.12 11.43 3.18
CA ASP A 350 8.13 12.49 3.11
C ASP A 350 7.95 13.35 1.84
N ALA A 351 7.32 14.51 2.00
CA ALA A 351 7.09 15.47 0.92
C ALA A 351 8.36 16.12 0.36
N THR A 352 9.50 16.05 1.07
CA THR A 352 10.79 16.52 0.53
C THR A 352 11.35 15.57 -0.51
N LEU A 353 10.91 14.30 -0.47
CA LEU A 353 11.30 13.23 -1.38
C LEU A 353 10.23 12.98 -2.44
N ASN A 354 8.98 12.71 -2.02
CA ASN A 354 7.85 12.35 -2.88
C ASN A 354 7.19 13.58 -3.52
N ARG A 355 7.95 14.24 -4.39
CA ARG A 355 7.62 15.57 -4.92
C ARG A 355 6.78 15.56 -6.18
N TYR A 356 6.65 14.45 -6.89
CA TYR A 356 6.00 14.40 -8.20
C TYR A 356 4.82 13.44 -8.22
N PHE A 357 3.85 13.72 -9.09
CA PHE A 357 2.65 12.93 -9.28
C PHE A 357 2.63 12.22 -10.64
N SER A 358 2.25 10.94 -10.63
CA SER A 358 1.96 10.17 -11.83
C SER A 358 0.57 9.53 -11.74
N TYR A 359 -0.03 9.30 -12.90
CA TYR A 359 -1.31 8.58 -13.03
C TYR A 359 -1.33 7.66 -14.26
N ALA A 360 -2.23 6.67 -14.26
CA ALA A 360 -2.54 5.82 -15.40
C ALA A 360 -3.97 5.27 -15.34
N SER A 361 -4.68 5.20 -16.48
CA SER A 361 -6.00 4.58 -16.60
C SER A 361 -6.27 4.16 -18.05
N MET A 362 -7.00 3.06 -18.25
CA MET A 362 -7.52 2.68 -19.57
C MET A 362 -8.72 3.56 -19.96
N VAL A 363 -8.88 3.81 -21.25
CA VAL A 363 -10.00 4.54 -21.86
C VAL A 363 -10.94 3.55 -22.54
N ILE A 364 -12.11 3.30 -21.96
CA ILE A 364 -13.02 2.25 -22.44
C ILE A 364 -14.29 2.80 -23.11
N PRO A 365 -14.90 2.06 -24.05
CA PRO A 365 -14.38 0.82 -24.63
C PRO A 365 -13.26 1.12 -25.62
N SER A 366 -12.18 0.34 -25.53
CA SER A 366 -11.08 0.29 -26.49
C SER A 366 -10.43 -1.08 -26.40
N ASN A 367 -9.51 -1.34 -27.32
CA ASN A 367 -8.63 -2.50 -27.28
C ASN A 367 -7.54 -2.26 -26.24
N ASP A 368 -6.74 -1.22 -26.45
CA ASP A 368 -5.53 -0.97 -25.67
C ASP A 368 -5.22 0.54 -25.49
N LEU A 369 -6.25 1.38 -25.53
CA LEU A 369 -6.10 2.82 -25.32
C LEU A 369 -6.03 3.16 -23.83
N PHE A 370 -5.07 3.99 -23.46
CA PHE A 370 -4.89 4.45 -22.09
C PHE A 370 -4.47 5.93 -22.03
N VAL A 371 -4.54 6.50 -20.82
CA VAL A 371 -3.98 7.81 -20.49
C VAL A 371 -3.03 7.63 -19.33
N ALA A 372 -1.83 8.20 -19.42
CA ALA A 372 -0.87 8.16 -18.34
C ALA A 372 0.15 9.29 -18.40
N THR A 373 0.79 9.57 -17.27
CA THR A 373 1.92 10.49 -17.21
C THR A 373 3.12 9.92 -17.98
N SER A 374 3.63 10.67 -18.97
CA SER A 374 4.74 10.23 -19.84
C SER A 374 6.12 10.70 -19.39
N VAL A 375 6.18 11.80 -18.61
CA VAL A 375 7.42 12.30 -18.01
C VAL A 375 7.20 12.40 -16.50
N PRO A 376 7.98 11.69 -15.67
CA PRO A 376 7.70 11.45 -14.25
C PRO A 376 7.83 12.72 -13.39
N THR A 377 8.41 13.78 -13.95
CA THR A 377 8.61 15.07 -13.29
C THR A 377 7.64 16.15 -13.78
N THR A 378 6.64 15.78 -14.60
CA THR A 378 5.69 16.74 -15.20
C THR A 378 4.88 17.49 -14.15
N TYR A 379 4.40 16.77 -13.13
CA TYR A 379 3.48 17.30 -12.13
C TYR A 379 4.18 17.35 -10.77
N GLU A 380 4.90 18.44 -10.50
CA GLU A 380 5.51 18.70 -9.20
C GLU A 380 4.45 19.17 -8.19
N LEU A 381 4.28 18.41 -7.11
CA LEU A 381 3.35 18.66 -6.00
C LEU A 381 4.01 19.42 -4.86
N PHE A 382 5.30 19.20 -4.61
CA PHE A 382 6.05 19.78 -3.48
C PHE A 382 7.39 20.35 -3.92
N ASP A 383 7.77 21.49 -3.34
CA ASP A 383 9.08 22.10 -3.59
C ASP A 383 10.21 21.34 -2.85
N GLY A 384 11.46 21.82 -3.01
CA GLY A 384 12.62 21.19 -2.36
C GLY A 384 12.64 21.24 -0.83
N ASN A 385 11.71 21.98 -0.20
CA ASN A 385 11.53 22.03 1.25
C ASN A 385 10.35 21.15 1.71
N GLY A 386 9.63 20.51 0.79
CA GLY A 386 8.43 19.73 1.09
C GLY A 386 7.15 20.57 1.22
N ASP A 387 7.20 21.85 0.81
CA ASP A 387 6.02 22.71 0.82
C ASP A 387 5.16 22.44 -0.42
N PHE A 388 3.84 22.28 -0.22
CA PHE A 388 2.90 22.07 -1.33
C PHE A 388 2.85 23.29 -2.24
N VAL A 389 3.13 23.12 -3.54
CA VAL A 389 3.29 24.24 -4.49
C VAL A 389 1.98 24.73 -5.11
N GLY A 390 0.85 24.17 -4.68
CA GLY A 390 -0.49 24.69 -4.93
C GLY A 390 -1.43 23.66 -5.53
N PRO A 391 -2.74 23.97 -5.60
CA PRO A 391 -3.69 23.06 -6.19
C PRO A 391 -3.30 22.78 -7.65
N VAL A 392 -3.07 21.52 -7.98
CA VAL A 392 -2.68 21.07 -9.32
C VAL A 392 -3.94 20.59 -10.05
N VAL A 393 -4.20 21.16 -11.23
CA VAL A 393 -5.28 20.73 -12.12
C VAL A 393 -4.66 20.15 -13.39
N ILE A 394 -4.86 18.86 -13.60
CA ILE A 394 -4.44 18.13 -14.79
C ILE A 394 -5.66 17.95 -15.69
N GLU A 395 -5.63 18.58 -16.86
CA GLU A 395 -6.62 18.34 -17.91
C GLU A 395 -6.08 17.32 -18.90
N ILE A 396 -6.66 16.12 -18.89
CA ILE A 396 -6.31 15.04 -19.81
C ILE A 396 -7.19 15.18 -21.05
N ARG A 397 -6.56 15.36 -22.21
CA ARG A 397 -7.22 15.61 -23.49
C ARG A 397 -7.18 14.38 -24.38
N GLY A 398 -8.00 14.39 -25.43
CA GLY A 398 -7.97 13.32 -26.44
C GLY A 398 -6.58 13.12 -27.05
N MET A 399 -5.79 14.18 -27.22
CA MET A 399 -4.41 14.08 -27.69
C MET A 399 -3.44 13.42 -26.71
N ASP A 400 -3.82 13.29 -25.44
CA ASP A 400 -3.03 12.61 -24.41
C ASP A 400 -3.40 11.11 -24.30
N VAL A 401 -4.32 10.64 -25.15
CA VAL A 401 -4.67 9.21 -25.25
C VAL A 401 -3.60 8.51 -26.06
N VAL A 402 -3.07 7.44 -25.49
CA VAL A 402 -1.98 6.64 -26.01
C VAL A 402 -2.51 5.26 -26.38
N ASP A 403 -1.99 4.75 -27.47
CA ASP A 403 -2.19 3.39 -27.95
C ASP A 403 -1.05 2.51 -27.44
N ALA A 404 -1.37 1.38 -26.79
CA ALA A 404 -0.36 0.49 -26.24
C ALA A 404 0.47 -0.22 -27.32
N GLY A 405 -0.06 -0.32 -28.54
CA GLY A 405 0.50 -1.06 -29.66
C GLY A 405 0.52 -2.56 -29.40
N THR A 406 -0.37 -3.05 -28.52
CA THR A 406 -0.47 -4.47 -28.15
C THR A 406 -1.66 -5.14 -28.82
N GLU A 407 -2.70 -4.38 -29.18
CA GLU A 407 -3.87 -4.91 -29.89
C GLU A 407 -4.18 -4.10 -31.16
N VAL A 408 -4.67 -4.79 -32.20
CA VAL A 408 -5.11 -4.10 -33.42
C VAL A 408 -6.33 -3.22 -33.11
N ASN A 409 -6.24 -1.96 -33.53
CA ASN A 409 -7.32 -0.96 -33.49
C ASN A 409 -8.53 -1.30 -34.38
N ASP A 410 -9.31 -2.30 -33.98
CA ASP A 410 -10.56 -2.64 -34.63
C ASP A 410 -11.66 -3.07 -33.65
N ILE A 411 -12.91 -2.92 -34.09
CA ILE A 411 -14.07 -3.28 -33.26
C ILE A 411 -14.44 -4.77 -33.39
N GLU A 412 -13.90 -5.48 -34.37
CA GLU A 412 -14.25 -6.88 -34.68
C GLU A 412 -13.49 -7.87 -33.77
N GLY A 413 -12.30 -7.47 -33.30
CA GLY A 413 -11.47 -8.15 -32.30
C GLY A 413 -12.02 -8.04 -30.88
N GLY A 414 -13.02 -7.17 -30.66
CA GLY A 414 -13.75 -7.07 -29.40
C GLY A 414 -13.06 -6.19 -28.37
N ALA A 415 -13.10 -4.88 -28.61
CA ALA A 415 -12.70 -3.87 -27.63
C ALA A 415 -13.19 -4.24 -26.22
N ALA A 416 -12.27 -4.16 -25.26
CA ALA A 416 -12.53 -4.46 -23.87
C ALA A 416 -13.76 -3.68 -23.38
N PHE A 417 -14.53 -4.33 -22.52
CA PHE A 417 -15.78 -3.80 -21.97
C PHE A 417 -16.84 -3.45 -23.01
N SER A 418 -16.80 -4.02 -24.23
CA SER A 418 -17.91 -3.97 -25.20
C SER A 418 -18.70 -5.30 -25.22
N THR A 419 -20.01 -5.24 -25.49
CA THR A 419 -20.86 -6.44 -25.62
C THR A 419 -20.60 -7.25 -26.88
N LEU A 420 -19.78 -6.75 -27.79
CA LEU A 420 -19.48 -7.43 -29.05
C LEU A 420 -18.62 -8.66 -28.79
N GLY A 421 -17.70 -8.60 -27.82
CA GLY A 421 -16.82 -9.71 -27.43
C GLY A 421 -15.88 -10.17 -28.55
N GLY A 422 -14.66 -10.56 -28.20
CA GLY A 422 -13.69 -11.06 -29.16
C GLY A 422 -12.35 -11.37 -28.51
N THR A 423 -11.44 -11.90 -29.31
CA THR A 423 -10.01 -11.95 -28.99
C THR A 423 -9.38 -11.00 -29.99
N ALA A 424 -8.91 -9.83 -29.54
CA ALA A 424 -8.22 -8.93 -30.44
C ALA A 424 -7.01 -9.65 -31.03
N SER A 425 -6.56 -9.21 -32.20
CA SER A 425 -5.31 -9.71 -32.74
C SER A 425 -4.16 -8.92 -32.16
N ASP A 426 -3.23 -9.61 -31.51
CA ASP A 426 -2.03 -9.02 -30.97
C ASP A 426 -1.24 -8.28 -32.06
N GLU A 427 -0.76 -7.09 -31.73
CA GLU A 427 0.29 -6.39 -32.44
C GLU A 427 1.47 -6.07 -31.50
N ALA A 428 2.54 -5.54 -32.06
CA ALA A 428 3.75 -5.19 -31.30
C ALA A 428 4.30 -3.87 -31.84
N ASN A 429 3.42 -2.89 -31.94
CA ASN A 429 3.76 -1.55 -32.38
C ASN A 429 4.35 -0.76 -31.20
N PRO A 430 5.20 0.24 -31.47
CA PRO A 430 5.65 1.16 -30.43
C PRO A 430 4.49 1.99 -29.89
N LEU A 431 4.54 2.27 -28.58
CA LEU A 431 3.66 3.20 -27.89
C LEU A 431 3.63 4.54 -28.61
N ALA A 432 2.42 4.99 -28.95
CA ALA A 432 2.20 6.21 -29.74
C ALA A 432 0.92 6.93 -29.30
N ASP A 433 0.94 8.25 -29.44
CA ASP A 433 -0.27 9.05 -29.25
C ASP A 433 -1.31 8.64 -30.29
N LEU A 434 -2.55 8.38 -29.87
CA LEU A 434 -3.62 7.85 -30.72
C LEU A 434 -3.79 8.67 -32.00
N TYR A 435 -3.73 10.00 -31.91
CA TYR A 435 -3.96 10.87 -33.06
C TYR A 435 -2.79 10.96 -34.04
N ASP A 436 -1.61 10.44 -33.68
CA ASP A 436 -0.50 10.24 -34.62
C ASP A 436 -0.68 8.96 -35.47
N LEU A 437 -1.65 8.11 -35.13
CA LEU A 437 -2.01 6.91 -35.87
C LEU A 437 -3.07 7.20 -36.96
N ASP A 438 -2.87 6.65 -38.15
CA ASP A 438 -3.82 6.76 -39.28
C ASP A 438 -4.46 5.38 -39.57
N PRO A 439 -5.80 5.21 -39.48
CA PRO A 439 -6.83 6.23 -39.21
C PRO A 439 -7.47 6.17 -37.81
N SER A 440 -6.93 6.90 -36.83
CA SER A 440 -7.48 7.03 -35.46
C SER A 440 -8.96 7.46 -35.42
N ALA A 441 -9.34 8.43 -36.26
CA ALA A 441 -10.73 8.88 -36.34
C ALA A 441 -11.68 7.78 -36.85
N ALA A 442 -11.22 6.89 -37.73
CA ALA A 442 -12.06 5.79 -38.22
C ALA A 442 -12.24 4.73 -37.13
N TYR A 443 -11.18 4.43 -36.37
CA TYR A 443 -11.24 3.53 -35.21
C TYR A 443 -12.24 4.05 -34.17
N LEU A 444 -12.09 5.28 -33.69
CA LEU A 444 -13.02 5.87 -32.72
C LEU A 444 -14.47 5.87 -33.21
N ASN A 445 -14.70 6.22 -34.49
CA ASN A 445 -16.06 6.20 -35.05
C ASN A 445 -16.64 4.79 -35.18
N SER A 446 -15.80 3.75 -35.28
CA SER A 446 -16.26 2.36 -35.33
C SER A 446 -16.86 1.88 -34.00
N ILE A 447 -16.48 2.53 -32.90
CA ILE A 447 -16.96 2.23 -31.54
C ILE A 447 -18.38 2.81 -31.30
N VAL A 448 -18.80 3.80 -32.08
CA VAL A 448 -20.13 4.41 -31.94
C VAL A 448 -21.23 3.38 -32.24
N GLY A 449 -22.18 3.26 -31.32
CA GLY A 449 -23.30 2.32 -31.37
C GLY A 449 -23.03 0.99 -30.66
N THR A 450 -21.80 0.76 -30.18
CA THR A 450 -21.50 -0.37 -29.29
C THR A 450 -22.10 -0.15 -27.91
N THR A 451 -22.35 -1.25 -27.20
CA THR A 451 -22.83 -1.22 -25.82
C THR A 451 -21.69 -1.63 -24.89
N THR A 452 -21.52 -0.92 -23.78
CA THR A 452 -20.54 -1.23 -22.75
C THR A 452 -20.98 -2.43 -21.90
N ALA A 453 -20.07 -2.99 -21.11
CA ALA A 453 -20.38 -4.02 -20.12
C ALA A 453 -21.41 -3.55 -19.06
N SER A 454 -21.46 -2.24 -18.76
CA SER A 454 -22.46 -1.62 -17.88
C SER A 454 -23.85 -1.48 -18.54
N GLY A 455 -23.96 -1.68 -19.85
CA GLY A 455 -25.21 -1.58 -20.61
C GLY A 455 -25.45 -0.23 -21.29
N ASP A 456 -24.48 0.69 -21.26
CA ASP A 456 -24.57 2.01 -21.87
C ASP A 456 -24.19 1.95 -23.36
N THR A 457 -24.86 2.73 -24.21
CA THR A 457 -24.50 2.82 -25.63
C THR A 457 -23.57 4.00 -25.89
N ILE A 458 -22.45 3.75 -26.55
CA ILE A 458 -21.55 4.82 -27.02
C ILE A 458 -22.22 5.56 -28.18
N THR A 459 -22.36 6.87 -28.04
CA THR A 459 -23.03 7.75 -29.01
C THR A 459 -22.18 8.96 -29.41
N ALA A 460 -21.05 9.19 -28.72
CA ALA A 460 -20.12 10.27 -28.98
C ALA A 460 -18.67 9.80 -28.85
N VAL A 461 -17.79 10.37 -29.65
CA VAL A 461 -16.33 10.19 -29.57
C VAL A 461 -15.67 11.47 -29.09
N PHE A 462 -14.52 11.36 -28.46
CA PHE A 462 -13.68 12.52 -28.14
C PHE A 462 -12.87 12.97 -29.37
N GLY A 463 -12.43 14.23 -29.35
CA GLY A 463 -11.51 14.81 -30.33
C GLY A 463 -10.19 15.19 -29.66
N GLU A 464 -9.14 15.45 -30.46
CA GLU A 464 -7.78 15.80 -29.98
C GLU A 464 -7.76 16.82 -28.83
N THR A 465 -8.54 17.89 -28.93
CA THR A 465 -8.52 19.00 -27.95
C THR A 465 -9.54 18.87 -26.84
N MET A 466 -10.38 17.83 -26.86
CA MET A 466 -11.43 17.63 -25.87
C MET A 466 -10.81 17.13 -24.57
N VAL A 467 -11.12 17.76 -23.44
CA VAL A 467 -10.78 17.23 -22.12
C VAL A 467 -11.69 16.04 -21.85
N ILE A 468 -11.11 14.86 -21.66
CA ILE A 468 -11.81 13.59 -21.39
C ILE A 468 -11.74 13.20 -19.91
N ALA A 469 -10.75 13.70 -19.18
CA ALA A 469 -10.67 13.57 -17.74
C ALA A 469 -10.01 14.79 -17.09
N ARG A 470 -10.35 15.04 -15.83
CA ARG A 470 -9.72 16.06 -15.01
C ARG A 470 -9.28 15.46 -13.68
N ILE A 471 -8.02 15.66 -13.31
CA ILE A 471 -7.51 15.35 -11.98
C ILE A 471 -7.25 16.67 -11.26
N THR A 472 -7.84 16.84 -10.09
CA THR A 472 -7.58 18.00 -9.20
C THR A 472 -6.93 17.49 -7.93
N ILE A 473 -5.75 18.02 -7.61
CA ILE A 473 -4.96 17.64 -6.45
C ILE A 473 -4.84 18.85 -5.55
N ASP A 474 -5.22 18.70 -4.30
CA ASP A 474 -5.04 19.72 -3.27
C ASP A 474 -4.42 19.08 -2.02
N VAL A 475 -3.79 19.89 -1.17
CA VAL A 475 -3.39 19.43 0.15
C VAL A 475 -4.60 19.42 1.07
N VAL A 476 -4.78 18.34 1.81
CA VAL A 476 -5.71 18.32 2.94
C VAL A 476 -5.09 19.15 4.04
N VAL A 477 -5.59 20.38 4.18
CA VAL A 477 -5.37 21.18 5.38
C VAL A 477 -6.42 20.79 6.40
N ASP A 478 -5.98 20.25 7.53
CA ASP A 478 -6.87 20.15 8.67
C ASP A 478 -7.19 21.58 9.15
N ALA A 479 -8.48 21.87 9.23
CA ALA A 479 -8.97 23.09 9.83
C ALA A 479 -8.58 23.13 11.31
N ASP A 480 -8.30 24.33 11.81
CA ASP A 480 -8.32 24.54 13.25
C ASP A 480 -9.66 24.06 13.81
N PHE A 481 -9.67 23.46 15.00
CA PHE A 481 -10.91 23.02 15.63
C PHE A 481 -10.89 23.28 17.12
N VAL A 482 -12.03 23.04 17.77
CA VAL A 482 -12.14 23.02 19.22
C VAL A 482 -12.45 21.58 19.65
N ARG A 483 -11.53 20.95 20.37
CA ARG A 483 -11.67 19.58 20.85
C ARG A 483 -12.89 19.47 21.77
N GLY A 484 -13.78 18.56 21.43
CA GLY A 484 -15.08 18.35 22.07
C GLY A 484 -16.27 19.08 21.45
N ASP A 485 -16.08 20.07 20.56
CA ASP A 485 -17.18 20.72 19.83
C ASP A 485 -17.47 19.93 18.54
N VAL A 486 -18.13 18.80 18.75
CA VAL A 486 -18.32 17.72 17.77
C VAL A 486 -19.21 18.15 16.61
N ASP A 487 -20.13 19.08 16.84
CA ASP A 487 -20.99 19.61 15.79
C ASP A 487 -20.41 20.82 15.04
N GLY A 488 -19.24 21.31 15.46
CA GLY A 488 -18.53 22.40 14.82
C GLY A 488 -19.24 23.75 14.95
N SER A 489 -20.09 23.92 15.96
CA SER A 489 -20.91 25.12 16.15
C SER A 489 -20.16 26.29 16.79
N GLY A 490 -18.96 26.05 17.31
CA GLY A 490 -18.16 26.98 18.10
C GLY A 490 -18.56 27.01 19.57
N VAL A 491 -19.46 26.12 20.00
CA VAL A 491 -20.03 26.10 21.34
C VAL A 491 -20.00 24.69 21.91
N LEU A 492 -19.12 24.46 22.89
CA LEU A 492 -19.08 23.20 23.61
C LEU A 492 -20.33 22.99 24.47
N GLN A 493 -21.13 21.96 24.17
CA GLN A 493 -22.41 21.69 24.82
C GLN A 493 -22.75 20.20 24.90
N VAL A 494 -23.85 19.89 25.60
CA VAL A 494 -24.26 18.49 25.85
C VAL A 494 -24.61 17.76 24.55
N THR A 495 -25.08 18.48 23.52
CA THR A 495 -25.42 17.86 22.24
C THR A 495 -24.20 17.29 21.52
N ASP A 496 -23.00 17.78 21.80
CA ASP A 496 -21.75 17.22 21.25
C ASP A 496 -21.50 15.80 21.78
N GLY A 497 -21.58 15.62 23.11
CA GLY A 497 -21.45 14.29 23.71
C GLY A 497 -22.58 13.34 23.30
N VAL A 498 -23.79 13.87 23.08
CA VAL A 498 -24.90 13.08 22.53
C VAL A 498 -24.63 12.68 21.09
N ARG A 499 -24.02 13.54 20.28
CA ARG A 499 -23.70 13.24 18.88
C ARG A 499 -22.68 12.11 18.77
N ILE A 500 -21.62 12.12 19.59
CA ILE A 500 -20.67 11.00 19.67
C ILE A 500 -21.43 9.68 19.91
N LEU A 501 -22.29 9.64 20.93
CA LEU A 501 -23.08 8.44 21.25
C LEU A 501 -24.04 8.02 20.12
N GLN A 502 -24.64 8.99 19.41
CA GLN A 502 -25.54 8.70 18.30
C GLN A 502 -24.79 8.10 17.11
N THR A 503 -23.63 8.63 16.76
CA THR A 503 -22.79 8.10 15.68
C THR A 503 -22.33 6.69 16.04
N LEU A 504 -21.83 6.47 17.26
CA LEU A 504 -21.33 5.16 17.70
C LEU A 504 -22.40 4.06 17.81
N PHE A 505 -23.62 4.40 18.26
CA PHE A 505 -24.61 3.37 18.64
C PHE A 505 -25.93 3.42 17.86
N ALA A 506 -26.17 4.47 17.06
CA ALA A 506 -27.45 4.70 16.40
C ALA A 506 -27.34 5.06 14.91
N GLY A 507 -26.14 4.97 14.32
CA GLY A 507 -25.90 5.37 12.92
C GLY A 507 -26.18 6.86 12.70
N GLY A 508 -25.80 7.69 13.68
CA GLY A 508 -25.84 9.14 13.57
C GLY A 508 -24.98 9.66 12.41
N PRO A 509 -25.16 10.93 12.02
CA PRO A 509 -24.36 11.53 10.95
C PRO A 509 -22.87 11.55 11.32
N ASP A 510 -22.02 11.45 10.29
CA ASP A 510 -20.57 11.57 10.44
C ASP A 510 -20.16 12.91 11.08
N PHE A 511 -18.95 12.93 11.63
CA PHE A 511 -18.40 14.12 12.26
C PHE A 511 -17.87 15.08 11.19
N PRO A 512 -18.17 16.40 11.27
CA PRO A 512 -17.54 17.39 10.39
C PRO A 512 -16.02 17.42 10.56
N CYS A 513 -15.56 17.12 11.78
CA CYS A 513 -14.18 16.98 12.17
C CYS A 513 -14.08 15.81 13.14
N GLU A 514 -13.42 14.73 12.72
CA GLU A 514 -13.22 13.53 13.54
C GLU A 514 -12.36 13.86 14.77
N ARG A 515 -11.35 14.72 14.62
CA ARG A 515 -10.49 15.18 15.72
C ARG A 515 -11.23 15.92 16.83
N ALA A 516 -12.35 16.58 16.52
CA ALA A 516 -13.19 17.22 17.54
C ALA A 516 -14.00 16.19 18.36
N ALA A 517 -14.29 15.03 17.77
CA ALA A 517 -15.00 13.92 18.40
C ALA A 517 -14.09 12.99 19.21
N ASP A 518 -12.79 12.97 18.91
CA ASP A 518 -11.75 12.39 19.76
C ASP A 518 -11.38 13.40 20.87
N VAL A 519 -12.17 13.36 21.93
CA VAL A 519 -12.15 14.33 23.02
C VAL A 519 -10.93 14.12 23.91
N ASN A 520 -10.42 12.90 23.98
CA ASN A 520 -9.27 12.55 24.81
C ASN A 520 -7.95 12.48 24.04
N ASP A 521 -7.95 12.77 22.74
CA ASP A 521 -6.78 12.80 21.86
C ASP A 521 -6.06 11.45 21.84
N SER A 522 -6.85 10.38 21.73
CA SER A 522 -6.37 9.00 21.70
C SER A 522 -6.19 8.44 20.29
N ASN A 523 -6.47 9.25 19.26
CA ASN A 523 -6.59 8.89 17.85
C ASN A 523 -7.77 7.96 17.56
N VAL A 524 -8.74 7.95 18.47
CA VAL A 524 -9.89 7.05 18.51
C VAL A 524 -11.13 7.85 18.86
N ILE A 525 -12.25 7.57 18.19
CA ILE A 525 -13.56 8.08 18.61
C ILE A 525 -14.37 6.91 19.18
N ASP A 526 -14.54 6.89 20.49
CA ASP A 526 -15.25 5.83 21.19
C ASP A 526 -16.14 6.34 22.36
N LEU A 527 -16.61 5.40 23.20
CA LEU A 527 -17.44 5.74 24.34
C LEU A 527 -16.70 6.59 25.38
N ALA A 528 -15.39 6.45 25.51
CA ALA A 528 -14.58 7.24 26.44
C ALA A 528 -14.67 8.72 26.11
N ASP A 529 -14.71 9.11 24.83
CA ASP A 529 -14.83 10.51 24.41
C ASP A 529 -16.13 11.14 24.89
N ALA A 530 -17.25 10.45 24.66
CA ALA A 530 -18.55 10.90 25.14
C ALA A 530 -18.58 11.01 26.68
N VAL A 531 -18.00 10.03 27.39
CA VAL A 531 -17.95 10.04 28.85
C VAL A 531 -17.09 11.19 29.37
N ILE A 532 -15.92 11.43 28.79
CA ILE A 532 -14.98 12.48 29.18
C ILE A 532 -15.62 13.85 28.95
N LEU A 533 -16.21 14.07 27.76
CA LEU A 533 -16.88 15.32 27.43
C LEU A 533 -18.04 15.63 28.37
N LEU A 534 -18.93 14.65 28.60
CA LEU A 534 -20.08 14.84 29.50
C LEU A 534 -19.63 15.00 30.96
N THR A 535 -18.54 14.36 31.38
CA THR A 535 -17.96 14.53 32.72
C THR A 535 -17.39 15.94 32.89
N TYR A 536 -16.69 16.46 31.88
CA TYR A 536 -16.24 17.84 31.87
C TYR A 536 -17.42 18.82 31.99
N LEU A 537 -18.44 18.65 31.14
CA LEU A 537 -19.61 19.54 31.08
C LEU A 537 -20.45 19.56 32.37
N PHE A 538 -20.66 18.42 33.03
CA PHE A 538 -21.55 18.32 34.18
C PHE A 538 -20.85 18.31 35.54
N GLN A 539 -19.65 17.73 35.62
CA GLN A 539 -18.96 17.47 36.89
C GLN A 539 -17.68 18.29 37.06
N GLY A 540 -17.28 19.08 36.05
CA GLY A 540 -16.02 19.82 36.06
C GLY A 540 -14.80 18.91 36.07
N GLY A 541 -14.85 17.82 35.30
CA GLY A 541 -13.71 16.92 35.05
C GLY A 541 -12.52 17.63 34.39
N PHE A 542 -11.50 16.86 34.00
CA PHE A 542 -10.38 17.43 33.26
C PHE A 542 -10.87 18.02 31.92
N PRO A 543 -10.40 19.22 31.53
CA PRO A 543 -10.71 19.78 30.22
C PRO A 543 -10.13 18.88 29.11
N PRO A 544 -10.73 18.87 27.91
CA PRO A 544 -10.13 18.23 26.74
C PRO A 544 -8.69 18.73 26.51
N PRO A 545 -7.78 17.88 26.00
CA PRO A 545 -6.48 18.31 25.50
C PRO A 545 -6.59 19.42 24.45
N ALA A 546 -5.47 20.08 24.16
CA ALA A 546 -5.43 21.05 23.07
C ALA A 546 -5.84 20.38 21.74
N PRO A 547 -6.53 21.07 20.83
CA PRO A 547 -6.95 22.48 20.91
C PRO A 547 -8.26 22.69 21.72
N PHE A 548 -8.15 23.28 22.92
CA PHE A 548 -9.27 23.64 23.79
C PHE A 548 -8.85 24.77 24.75
N PRO A 549 -9.70 25.77 25.07
CA PRO A 549 -11.07 26.00 24.61
C PRO A 549 -11.19 26.83 23.33
N GLY A 550 -10.08 27.18 22.69
CA GLY A 550 -10.06 27.96 21.46
C GLY A 550 -9.64 27.11 20.26
N CYS A 551 -9.94 27.63 19.07
CA CYS A 551 -9.46 27.08 17.81
C CYS A 551 -7.93 26.90 17.84
N GLY A 552 -7.48 25.77 17.33
CA GLY A 552 -6.08 25.52 17.03
C GLY A 552 -5.92 24.23 16.25
N PRO A 553 -4.71 23.97 15.75
CA PRO A 553 -4.39 22.74 15.08
C PRO A 553 -4.28 21.60 16.09
N ASP A 554 -4.34 20.37 15.59
CA ASP A 554 -3.89 19.24 16.40
C ASP A 554 -2.36 19.22 16.47
N GLY A 555 -1.84 18.95 17.66
CA GLY A 555 -0.40 18.81 17.90
C GLY A 555 0.08 17.37 17.83
N THR A 556 -0.83 16.39 17.77
CA THR A 556 -0.55 14.97 17.75
C THR A 556 -0.59 14.43 16.30
N PRO A 557 0.36 13.58 15.89
CA PRO A 557 0.24 12.85 14.64
C PRO A 557 -0.88 11.81 14.74
N ASP A 558 -1.84 11.86 13.82
CA ASP A 558 -2.99 10.96 13.82
C ASP A 558 -3.59 10.75 12.42
N LEU A 559 -4.52 9.80 12.35
CA LEU A 559 -5.21 9.41 11.12
C LEU A 559 -6.58 10.05 10.95
N LEU A 560 -7.13 10.67 12.00
CA LEU A 560 -8.42 11.34 11.98
C LEU A 560 -8.34 12.61 11.13
N SER A 561 -9.40 12.89 10.38
CA SER A 561 -9.45 14.10 9.55
C SER A 561 -10.21 15.22 10.24
N CYS A 562 -9.84 16.46 9.93
CA CYS A 562 -10.57 17.64 10.35
C CYS A 562 -10.65 18.63 9.19
N GLU A 563 -11.25 18.20 8.07
CA GLU A 563 -11.18 18.95 6.82
C GLU A 563 -12.02 20.23 6.86
N VAL A 564 -13.11 20.24 7.63
CA VAL A 564 -14.01 21.39 7.73
C VAL A 564 -14.47 21.59 9.17
N PHE A 565 -14.13 22.73 9.74
CA PHE A 565 -14.66 23.17 11.04
C PHE A 565 -15.19 24.60 10.94
N ALA A 566 -16.50 24.74 10.71
CA ALA A 566 -17.11 26.02 10.33
C ALA A 566 -16.92 27.15 11.37
N ALA A 567 -16.69 26.80 12.64
CA ALA A 567 -16.49 27.75 13.72
C ALA A 567 -15.06 28.29 13.83
N CYS A 568 -14.09 27.69 13.13
CA CYS A 568 -12.69 28.10 13.15
C CYS A 568 -12.25 28.64 11.77
N PRO A 569 -11.23 29.53 11.74
CA PRO A 569 -10.87 30.31 10.56
C PRO A 569 -10.25 29.53 9.40
#